data_AF-A0A5N9HGE5-F1
#
_entry.id   AF-A0A5N9HGE5-F1
#
_cell.length_a   1.000
_cell.length_b   1.000
_cell.length_c   1.000
_cell.angle_alpha   90.00
_cell.angle_beta   90.00
_cell.angle_gamma   90.00
#
_symmetry.space_group_name_H-M   'P 1'
#
loop_
_entity.id
_entity.type
_entity.pdbx_description
1 polymer ?
#
loop_
_entity_poly.entity_id
_entity_poly.type
_entity_poly.pdbx_seq_one_letter_code
_entity_poly.pdbx_strand_id
1 'polypeptide(L)'
;PEFQALFAEADSGGKAVLYGCMAQWACRAVNEGQIEAYGLSDIVELRDPGTMGALDAAIEGAYLKEEPVLFYYWGPTKLANTLDMRVLEQPDPSECADNDPALGCGFPTAEILIALHSDYQGEGYEELRAFLEKWDWNATNQLAAEGHYGEIKDDAATSEEAYRNTAIWYLSNNDAWQSWVSADAKDRIIESLAA
;
A
#
# COMPACT_ATOMS: atom_id res chain seq x y z
N PRO A 1 -14.66 -22.43 14.77
CA PRO A 1 -13.61 -22.87 13.82
C PRO A 1 -14.20 -23.59 12.59
N GLU A 2 -15.16 -22.97 11.89
CA GLU A 2 -15.78 -23.55 10.69
C GLU A 2 -14.86 -23.47 9.48
N PHE A 3 -14.19 -22.34 9.29
CA PHE A 3 -13.29 -22.08 8.17
C PHE A 3 -11.79 -22.23 8.49
N GLN A 4 -11.44 -22.64 9.71
CA GLN A 4 -10.03 -22.72 10.14
C GLN A 4 -9.19 -23.63 9.22
N ALA A 5 -9.70 -24.83 8.93
CA ALA A 5 -9.00 -25.81 8.09
C ALA A 5 -8.88 -25.35 6.62
N LEU A 6 -9.71 -24.39 6.19
CA LEU A 6 -9.69 -23.87 4.83
C LEU A 6 -8.41 -23.05 4.57
N PHE A 7 -7.90 -22.37 5.59
CA PHE A 7 -6.71 -21.51 5.52
C PHE A 7 -5.48 -22.13 6.22
N ALA A 8 -5.54 -23.41 6.57
CA ALA A 8 -4.42 -24.09 7.21
C ALA A 8 -3.38 -24.52 6.17
N GLU A 9 -2.11 -24.26 6.47
CA GLU A 9 -0.99 -24.74 5.65
C GLU A 9 -0.31 -25.95 6.29
N ALA A 10 0.48 -26.69 5.52
CA ALA A 10 1.09 -27.95 5.95
C ALA A 10 1.98 -27.81 7.20
N ASP A 11 2.56 -26.62 7.42
CA ASP A 11 3.46 -26.31 8.54
C ASP A 11 2.79 -25.56 9.70
N SER A 12 1.51 -25.20 9.56
CA SER A 12 0.76 -24.38 10.55
C SER A 12 0.31 -25.12 11.81
N GLY A 13 0.57 -26.43 11.89
CA GLY A 13 0.04 -27.28 12.97
C GLY A 13 -1.49 -27.33 13.02
N GLY A 14 -2.17 -27.03 11.90
CA GLY A 14 -3.63 -27.00 11.79
C GLY A 14 -4.27 -25.65 12.13
N LYS A 15 -3.48 -24.61 12.42
CA LYS A 15 -3.98 -23.22 12.56
C LYS A 15 -4.25 -22.62 11.18
N ALA A 16 -5.23 -21.72 11.09
CA ALA A 16 -5.38 -20.88 9.91
C ALA A 16 -4.19 -19.92 9.80
N VAL A 17 -3.63 -19.78 8.60
CA VAL A 17 -2.51 -18.88 8.35
C VAL A 17 -3.06 -17.55 7.87
N LEU A 18 -2.79 -16.48 8.63
CA LEU A 18 -2.98 -15.11 8.18
C LEU A 18 -1.62 -14.57 7.72
N TYR A 19 -1.46 -14.33 6.42
CA TYR A 19 -0.33 -13.57 5.90
C TYR A 19 -0.46 -12.12 6.36
N GLY A 20 0.34 -11.76 7.35
CA GLY A 20 0.25 -10.48 8.02
C GLY A 20 1.09 -9.39 7.38
N CYS A 21 0.98 -8.23 8.00
CA CYS A 21 1.91 -7.13 7.80
C CYS A 21 3.35 -7.53 8.21
N MET A 22 4.34 -7.06 7.46
CA MET A 22 5.78 -7.31 7.72
C MET A 22 6.21 -6.73 9.06
N ALA A 23 7.17 -7.36 9.75
CA ALA A 23 7.60 -6.93 11.08
C ALA A 23 8.06 -5.47 11.21
N GLN A 24 8.54 -4.85 10.12
CA GLN A 24 9.02 -3.45 10.13
C GLN A 24 7.91 -2.42 9.92
N TRP A 25 6.65 -2.85 9.77
CA TRP A 25 5.53 -1.98 9.48
C TRP A 25 4.59 -1.87 10.66
N ALA A 26 4.00 -0.68 10.85
CA ALA A 26 3.13 -0.41 12.00
C ALA A 26 1.91 -1.33 12.08
N CYS A 27 1.37 -1.80 10.94
CA CYS A 27 0.25 -2.73 10.91
C CYS A 27 0.56 -4.11 11.51
N ARG A 28 1.83 -4.46 11.75
CA ARG A 28 2.20 -5.72 12.38
C ARG A 28 1.61 -5.82 13.78
N ALA A 29 1.82 -4.80 14.60
CA ALA A 29 1.30 -4.74 15.96
C ALA A 29 -0.24 -4.75 15.97
N VAL A 30 -0.87 -4.13 14.97
CA VAL A 30 -2.32 -4.17 14.80
C VAL A 30 -2.82 -5.58 14.51
N ASN A 31 -2.18 -6.31 13.59
CA ASN A 31 -2.58 -7.70 13.31
C ASN A 31 -2.42 -8.61 14.54
N GLU A 32 -1.35 -8.42 15.31
CA GLU A 32 -1.15 -9.16 16.58
C GLU A 32 -2.25 -8.83 17.60
N GLY A 33 -2.54 -7.54 17.80
CA GLY A 33 -3.60 -7.08 18.70
C GLY A 33 -4.98 -7.58 18.28
N GLN A 34 -5.32 -7.51 16.99
CA GLN A 34 -6.59 -8.04 16.46
C GLN A 34 -6.74 -9.54 16.73
N ILE A 35 -5.70 -10.34 16.51
CA ILE A 35 -5.75 -11.79 16.78
C ILE A 35 -6.02 -12.05 18.27
N GLU A 36 -5.42 -11.28 19.17
CA GLU A 36 -5.66 -11.41 20.61
C GLU A 36 -7.08 -10.94 20.99
N ALA A 37 -7.47 -9.73 20.57
CA ALA A 37 -8.75 -9.11 20.90
C ALA A 37 -9.96 -9.90 20.37
N TYR A 38 -9.83 -10.51 19.19
CA TYR A 38 -10.85 -11.40 18.63
C TYR A 38 -10.83 -12.81 19.22
N GLY A 39 -9.90 -13.14 20.13
CA GLY A 39 -9.79 -14.46 20.73
C GLY A 39 -9.35 -15.56 19.74
N LEU A 40 -8.56 -15.18 18.72
CA LEU A 40 -8.14 -16.06 17.63
C LEU A 40 -6.77 -16.71 17.85
N SER A 41 -6.06 -16.38 18.94
CA SER A 41 -4.67 -16.79 19.21
C SER A 41 -4.42 -18.31 19.14
N ASP A 42 -5.42 -19.11 19.53
CA ASP A 42 -5.32 -20.57 19.51
C ASP A 42 -5.52 -21.17 18.11
N ILE A 43 -6.14 -20.44 17.19
CA ILE A 43 -6.60 -20.96 15.89
C ILE A 43 -6.02 -20.24 14.67
N VAL A 44 -5.39 -19.08 14.85
CA VAL A 44 -4.71 -18.31 13.79
C VAL A 44 -3.22 -18.22 14.09
N GLU A 45 -2.40 -18.45 13.07
CA GLU A 45 -0.98 -18.12 13.03
C GLU A 45 -0.78 -16.86 12.18
N LEU A 46 -0.06 -15.88 12.72
CA LEU A 46 0.31 -14.67 11.97
C LEU A 46 1.66 -14.86 11.28
N ARG A 47 1.63 -15.02 9.96
CA ARG A 47 2.81 -15.28 9.14
C ARG A 47 3.41 -13.99 8.60
N ASP A 48 4.70 -13.78 8.82
CA ASP A 48 5.42 -12.66 8.22
C ASP A 48 5.89 -13.04 6.80
N PRO A 49 5.44 -12.35 5.75
CA PRO A 49 5.88 -12.61 4.38
C PRO A 49 7.35 -12.17 4.14
N GLY A 50 7.95 -11.39 5.04
CA GLY A 50 9.33 -10.91 4.99
C GLY A 50 9.58 -9.76 4.00
N THR A 51 8.90 -9.75 2.86
CA THR A 51 8.98 -8.68 1.86
C THR A 51 7.61 -8.40 1.23
N MET A 52 7.46 -7.20 0.67
CA MET A 52 6.31 -6.82 -0.16
C MET A 52 6.08 -7.85 -1.28
N GLY A 53 7.11 -8.15 -2.07
CA GLY A 53 6.98 -9.04 -3.22
C GLY A 53 6.61 -10.46 -2.83
N ALA A 54 6.99 -10.93 -1.64
CA ALA A 54 6.57 -12.23 -1.13
C ALA A 54 5.09 -12.23 -0.68
N LEU A 55 4.60 -11.13 -0.11
CA LEU A 55 3.17 -10.98 0.21
C LEU A 55 2.34 -10.97 -1.07
N ASP A 56 2.72 -10.12 -2.03
CA ASP A 56 2.03 -10.01 -3.33
C ASP A 56 2.04 -11.37 -4.05
N ALA A 57 3.18 -12.07 -4.11
CA ALA A 57 3.28 -13.38 -4.75
C ALA A 57 2.47 -14.47 -4.04
N ALA A 58 2.34 -14.44 -2.72
CA ALA A 58 1.49 -15.38 -1.99
C ALA A 58 0.00 -15.17 -2.33
N ILE A 59 -0.44 -13.90 -2.38
CA ILE A 59 -1.81 -13.53 -2.73
C ILE A 59 -2.11 -13.86 -4.20
N GLU A 60 -1.28 -13.38 -5.13
CA GLU A 60 -1.43 -13.64 -6.57
C GLU A 60 -1.38 -15.13 -6.87
N GLY A 61 -0.43 -15.85 -6.27
CA GLY A 61 -0.24 -17.28 -6.49
C GLY A 61 -1.45 -18.10 -6.04
N ALA A 62 -2.03 -17.79 -4.88
CA ALA A 62 -3.24 -18.44 -4.40
C ALA A 62 -4.46 -18.08 -5.26
N TYR A 63 -4.61 -16.81 -5.64
CA TYR A 63 -5.69 -16.35 -6.51
C TYR A 63 -5.68 -17.08 -7.86
N LEU A 64 -4.51 -17.17 -8.51
CA LEU A 64 -4.36 -17.85 -9.80
C LEU A 64 -4.64 -19.36 -9.74
N LYS A 65 -4.43 -19.99 -8.58
CA LYS A 65 -4.71 -21.40 -8.35
C LYS A 65 -6.11 -21.68 -7.83
N GLU A 66 -6.92 -20.63 -7.62
CA GLU A 66 -8.22 -20.71 -6.95
C GLU A 66 -8.12 -21.35 -5.55
N GLU A 67 -6.99 -21.11 -4.86
CA GLU A 67 -6.73 -21.62 -3.51
C GLU A 67 -7.17 -20.58 -2.46
N PRO A 68 -7.75 -21.02 -1.33
CA PRO A 68 -8.08 -20.11 -0.23
C PRO A 68 -6.81 -19.48 0.35
N VAL A 69 -6.84 -18.16 0.55
CA VAL A 69 -5.77 -17.42 1.21
C VAL A 69 -6.37 -16.38 2.16
N LEU A 70 -5.82 -16.29 3.37
CA LEU A 70 -6.19 -15.30 4.37
C LEU A 70 -5.00 -14.37 4.58
N PHE A 71 -5.20 -13.07 4.38
CA PHE A 71 -4.12 -12.10 4.32
C PHE A 71 -4.55 -10.70 4.78
N TYR A 72 -3.58 -9.93 5.24
CA TYR A 72 -3.65 -8.49 5.41
C TYR A 72 -3.25 -7.82 4.09
N TYR A 73 -3.98 -6.77 3.70
CA TYR A 73 -3.62 -5.91 2.58
C TYR A 73 -4.21 -4.51 2.76
N TRP A 74 -3.72 -3.54 1.99
CA TRP A 74 -4.23 -2.16 1.96
C TRP A 74 -4.39 -1.69 0.52
N GLY A 75 -5.13 -0.61 0.33
CA GLY A 75 -5.30 0.06 -0.95
C GLY A 75 -5.18 1.57 -0.81
N PRO A 76 -4.99 2.29 -1.93
CA PRO A 76 -4.95 1.76 -3.30
C PRO A 76 -3.58 1.13 -3.63
N THR A 77 -3.59 0.00 -4.35
CA THR A 77 -2.42 -0.59 -5.02
C THR A 77 -2.89 -1.29 -6.30
N LYS A 78 -1.99 -1.53 -7.27
CA LYS A 78 -2.30 -2.29 -8.48
C LYS A 78 -2.91 -3.66 -8.16
N LEU A 79 -2.34 -4.38 -7.18
CA LEU A 79 -2.82 -5.70 -6.79
C LEU A 79 -4.25 -5.64 -6.23
N ALA A 80 -4.49 -4.74 -5.27
CA ALA A 80 -5.81 -4.55 -4.66
C ALA A 80 -6.86 -4.12 -5.68
N ASN A 81 -6.44 -3.43 -6.74
CA ASN A 81 -7.31 -2.97 -7.82
C ASN A 81 -7.57 -4.05 -8.89
N THR A 82 -6.70 -5.06 -9.01
CA THR A 82 -6.77 -6.07 -10.08
C THR A 82 -7.46 -7.35 -9.64
N LEU A 83 -7.28 -7.75 -8.38
CA LEU A 83 -7.86 -8.99 -7.85
C LEU A 83 -9.23 -8.74 -7.21
N ASP A 84 -10.15 -9.69 -7.35
CA ASP A 84 -11.42 -9.69 -6.63
C ASP A 84 -11.20 -10.09 -5.16
N MET A 85 -10.70 -9.14 -4.36
CA MET A 85 -10.44 -9.32 -2.95
C MET A 85 -11.69 -8.99 -2.13
N ARG A 86 -11.96 -9.80 -1.10
CA ARG A 86 -13.04 -9.53 -0.14
C ARG A 86 -12.48 -9.15 1.22
N VAL A 87 -12.79 -7.93 1.65
CA VAL A 87 -12.55 -7.51 3.05
C VAL A 87 -13.49 -8.30 3.96
N LEU A 88 -12.93 -8.95 4.98
CA LEU A 88 -13.71 -9.61 6.02
C LEU A 88 -14.40 -8.58 6.88
N GLU A 89 -15.68 -8.82 7.19
CA GLU A 89 -16.45 -7.99 8.09
C GLU A 89 -15.79 -7.95 9.48
N GLN A 90 -15.63 -6.75 10.00
CA GLN A 90 -15.05 -6.47 11.31
C GLN A 90 -15.92 -5.41 12.00
N PRO A 91 -15.89 -5.32 13.35
CA PRO A 91 -16.54 -4.23 14.06
C PRO A 91 -16.13 -2.87 13.51
N ASP A 92 -17.03 -1.90 13.54
CA ASP A 92 -16.72 -0.55 13.05
C ASP A 92 -15.54 0.04 13.86
N PRO A 93 -14.61 0.79 13.25
CA PRO A 93 -13.50 1.41 13.99
C PRO A 93 -13.94 2.21 15.21
N SER A 94 -15.13 2.84 15.15
CA SER A 94 -15.69 3.61 16.27
C SER A 94 -16.13 2.78 17.48
N GLU A 95 -16.14 1.45 17.36
CA GLU A 95 -16.40 0.53 18.47
C GLU A 95 -15.16 0.31 19.35
N CYS A 96 -13.95 0.65 18.87
CA CYS A 96 -12.72 0.62 19.65
C CYS A 96 -12.40 1.96 20.30
N ALA A 97 -11.72 1.93 21.45
CA ALA A 97 -11.13 3.12 22.04
C ALA A 97 -10.13 3.76 21.06
N ASP A 98 -10.21 5.09 20.91
CA ASP A 98 -9.36 5.89 20.01
C ASP A 98 -9.35 5.43 18.54
N ASN A 99 -10.37 4.68 18.11
CA ASN A 99 -10.42 3.99 16.82
C ASN A 99 -9.21 3.06 16.58
N ASP A 100 -8.62 2.50 17.64
CA ASP A 100 -7.44 1.64 17.54
C ASP A 100 -7.85 0.22 17.08
N PRO A 101 -7.53 -0.17 15.83
CA PRO A 101 -7.87 -1.50 15.32
C PRO A 101 -7.21 -2.64 16.09
N ALA A 102 -6.12 -2.39 16.81
CA ALA A 102 -5.47 -3.41 17.64
C ALA A 102 -6.38 -3.91 18.78
N LEU A 103 -7.46 -3.19 19.09
CA LEU A 103 -8.44 -3.55 20.11
C LEU A 103 -9.62 -4.38 19.57
N GLY A 104 -9.53 -4.88 18.34
CA GLY A 104 -10.53 -5.79 17.76
C GLY A 104 -11.67 -5.07 17.04
N CYS A 105 -11.33 -4.12 16.18
CA CYS A 105 -12.22 -3.55 15.17
C CYS A 105 -11.48 -3.40 13.84
N GLY A 106 -12.20 -3.01 12.79
CA GLY A 106 -11.63 -2.75 11.47
C GLY A 106 -10.66 -1.57 11.47
N PHE A 107 -9.79 -1.54 10.45
CA PHE A 107 -8.93 -0.38 10.20
C PHE A 107 -9.78 0.85 9.83
N PRO A 108 -9.53 2.03 10.42
CA PRO A 108 -10.14 3.27 9.93
C PRO A 108 -9.60 3.61 8.54
N THR A 109 -10.29 4.50 7.82
CA THR A 109 -9.75 5.09 6.60
C THR A 109 -8.44 5.81 6.91
N ALA A 110 -7.38 5.41 6.22
CA ALA A 110 -6.06 5.99 6.42
C ALA A 110 -5.98 7.40 5.81
N GLU A 111 -5.43 8.33 6.56
CA GLU A 111 -5.02 9.65 6.06
C GLU A 111 -3.51 9.62 5.77
N ILE A 112 -3.14 9.91 4.51
CA ILE A 112 -1.73 9.95 4.09
C ILE A 112 -1.22 11.38 4.23
N LEU A 113 -0.22 11.56 5.09
CA LEU A 113 0.33 12.86 5.44
C LEU A 113 1.71 13.09 4.80
N ILE A 114 2.00 14.35 4.50
CA ILE A 114 3.31 14.81 4.05
C ILE A 114 4.09 15.28 5.28
N ALA A 115 5.21 14.62 5.59
CA ALA A 115 6.09 15.03 6.67
C ALA A 115 7.31 15.78 6.12
N LEU A 116 7.59 16.97 6.67
CA LEU A 116 8.74 17.80 6.29
C LEU A 116 9.65 18.01 7.50
N HIS A 117 10.96 17.77 7.34
CA HIS A 117 11.94 18.05 8.40
C HIS A 117 11.93 19.54 8.77
N SER A 118 12.15 19.85 10.05
CA SER A 118 12.02 21.20 10.59
C SER A 118 12.92 22.23 9.90
N ASP A 119 14.06 21.80 9.39
CA ASP A 119 15.03 22.69 8.71
C ASP A 119 14.48 23.30 7.42
N TYR A 120 13.48 22.67 6.80
CA TYR A 120 12.87 23.15 5.56
C TYR A 120 11.71 24.13 5.79
N GLN A 121 11.47 24.53 7.04
CA GLN A 121 10.46 25.52 7.41
C GLN A 121 10.95 26.97 7.23
N GLY A 122 12.27 27.18 7.18
CA GLY A 122 12.89 28.51 7.11
C GLY A 122 12.94 29.14 5.73
N GLU A 123 13.56 30.31 5.65
CA GLU A 123 13.79 31.05 4.39
C GLU A 123 14.56 30.21 3.37
N GLY A 124 14.18 30.30 2.09
CA GLY A 124 14.84 29.61 0.98
C GLY A 124 14.17 28.31 0.55
N TYR A 125 13.14 27.85 1.26
CA TYR A 125 12.36 26.65 0.95
C TYR A 125 10.90 26.94 0.60
N GLU A 126 10.56 28.20 0.28
CA GLU A 126 9.20 28.64 -0.05
C GLU A 126 8.62 27.83 -1.22
N GLU A 127 9.40 27.61 -2.28
CA GLU A 127 8.95 26.85 -3.45
C GLU A 127 8.70 25.38 -3.11
N LEU A 128 9.57 24.76 -2.30
CA LEU A 128 9.38 23.39 -1.83
C LEU A 128 8.10 23.26 -1.00
N ARG A 129 7.88 24.18 -0.04
CA ARG A 129 6.67 24.18 0.78
C ARG A 129 5.42 24.39 -0.07
N ALA A 130 5.43 25.35 -1.00
CA ALA A 130 4.31 25.62 -1.89
C ALA A 130 4.01 24.43 -2.82
N PHE A 131 5.02 23.66 -3.25
CA PHE A 131 4.84 22.41 -3.98
C PHE A 131 4.18 21.35 -3.09
N LEU A 132 4.74 21.09 -1.91
CA LEU A 132 4.22 20.06 -0.99
C LEU A 132 2.80 20.37 -0.51
N GLU A 133 2.45 21.64 -0.31
CA GLU A 133 1.08 22.07 0.05
C GLU A 133 0.04 21.78 -1.05
N LYS A 134 0.48 21.75 -2.31
CA LYS A 134 -0.39 21.46 -3.46
C LYS A 134 -0.30 20.03 -3.94
N TRP A 135 0.70 19.28 -3.48
CA TRP A 135 0.96 17.91 -3.94
C TRP A 135 -0.20 17.00 -3.56
N ASP A 136 -0.85 16.43 -4.57
CA ASP A 136 -1.99 15.54 -4.40
C ASP A 136 -1.75 14.19 -5.11
N TRP A 137 -0.99 13.31 -4.45
CA TRP A 137 -0.74 11.94 -4.93
C TRP A 137 -1.87 10.98 -4.54
N ASN A 138 -3.08 11.30 -4.98
CA ASN A 138 -4.27 10.49 -4.72
C ASN A 138 -4.26 9.13 -5.46
N ALA A 139 -5.26 8.30 -5.19
CA ALA A 139 -5.42 6.96 -5.74
C ALA A 139 -5.35 6.91 -7.28
N THR A 140 -5.92 7.88 -7.98
CA THR A 140 -5.90 7.94 -9.45
C THR A 140 -4.47 8.08 -9.96
N ASN A 141 -3.70 8.98 -9.36
CA ASN A 141 -2.31 9.22 -9.74
C ASN A 141 -1.42 8.02 -9.43
N GLN A 142 -1.60 7.43 -8.24
CA GLN A 142 -0.84 6.25 -7.81
C GLN A 142 -1.13 5.04 -8.72
N LEU A 143 -2.40 4.71 -8.98
CA LEU A 143 -2.76 3.56 -9.81
C LEU A 143 -2.32 3.71 -11.27
N ALA A 144 -2.36 4.93 -11.83
CA ALA A 144 -1.83 5.19 -13.17
C ALA A 144 -0.32 4.89 -13.25
N ALA A 145 0.45 5.39 -12.28
CA ALA A 145 1.90 5.18 -12.22
C ALA A 145 2.26 3.70 -11.95
N GLU A 146 1.61 3.06 -10.98
CA GLU A 146 1.85 1.64 -10.66
C GLU A 146 1.44 0.71 -11.82
N GLY A 147 0.35 1.05 -12.51
CA GLY A 147 -0.12 0.34 -13.71
C GLY A 147 0.98 0.28 -14.77
N HIS A 148 1.48 1.45 -15.18
CA HIS A 148 2.52 1.57 -16.18
C HIS A 148 3.86 0.99 -15.72
N TYR A 149 4.28 1.24 -14.47
CA TYR A 149 5.48 0.61 -13.91
C TYR A 149 5.42 -0.91 -14.04
N GLY A 150 4.26 -1.51 -13.72
CA GLY A 150 4.07 -2.95 -13.83
C GLY A 150 4.07 -3.48 -15.27
N GLU A 151 3.90 -2.65 -16.29
CA GLU A 151 4.03 -3.02 -17.70
C GLU A 151 5.48 -3.02 -18.17
N ILE A 152 6.31 -2.11 -17.63
CA ILE A 152 7.68 -1.88 -18.12
C ILE A 152 8.79 -2.43 -17.21
N LYS A 153 8.47 -2.82 -15.98
CA LYS A 153 9.47 -3.21 -14.96
C LYS A 153 10.37 -4.37 -15.39
N ASP A 154 9.85 -5.29 -16.19
CA ASP A 154 10.56 -6.50 -16.62
C ASP A 154 11.40 -6.27 -17.90
N ASP A 155 11.12 -5.18 -18.63
CA ASP A 155 11.85 -4.78 -19.84
C ASP A 155 13.03 -3.84 -19.52
N ALA A 156 13.02 -3.17 -18.37
CA ALA A 156 14.07 -2.26 -17.94
C ALA A 156 15.32 -3.01 -17.45
N ALA A 157 16.52 -2.47 -17.72
CA ALA A 157 17.76 -3.10 -17.28
C ALA A 157 17.94 -3.01 -15.74
N THR A 158 17.31 -2.02 -15.11
CA THR A 158 17.35 -1.81 -13.66
C THR A 158 16.02 -1.26 -13.14
N SER A 159 15.75 -1.44 -11.84
CA SER A 159 14.58 -0.82 -11.20
C SER A 159 14.63 0.71 -11.26
N GLU A 160 15.81 1.32 -11.16
CA GLU A 160 15.98 2.78 -11.26
C GLU A 160 15.54 3.29 -12.65
N GLU A 161 15.91 2.56 -13.71
CA GLU A 161 15.46 2.86 -15.06
C GLU A 161 13.93 2.72 -15.20
N ALA A 162 13.34 1.64 -14.67
CA ALA A 162 11.89 1.48 -14.67
C ALA A 162 11.16 2.61 -13.95
N TYR A 163 11.66 3.04 -12.78
CA TYR A 163 11.08 4.16 -12.04
C TYR A 163 11.22 5.48 -12.82
N ARG A 164 12.38 5.74 -13.40
CA ARG A 164 12.61 6.95 -14.20
C ARG A 164 11.69 6.99 -15.43
N ASN A 165 11.59 5.89 -16.16
CA ASN A 165 10.73 5.79 -17.34
C ASN A 165 9.26 5.96 -16.94
N THR A 166 8.85 5.40 -15.79
CA THR A 166 7.50 5.60 -15.24
C THR A 166 7.24 7.06 -14.91
N ALA A 167 8.19 7.76 -14.29
CA ALA A 167 8.05 9.17 -13.98
C ALA A 167 7.92 10.04 -15.25
N ILE A 168 8.74 9.78 -16.27
CA ILE A 168 8.67 10.49 -17.57
C ILE A 168 7.33 10.23 -18.25
N TRP A 169 6.88 8.96 -18.28
CA TRP A 169 5.58 8.60 -18.82
C TRP A 169 4.45 9.30 -18.07
N TYR A 170 4.48 9.27 -16.73
CA TYR A 170 3.43 9.88 -15.91
C TYR A 170 3.33 11.39 -16.17
N LEU A 171 4.46 12.11 -16.17
CA LEU A 171 4.49 13.55 -16.44
C LEU A 171 4.03 13.89 -17.86
N SER A 172 4.30 13.02 -18.84
CA SER A 172 3.90 13.21 -20.25
C SER A 172 2.42 12.89 -20.53
N ASN A 173 1.82 11.99 -19.75
CA ASN A 173 0.48 11.44 -20.03
C ASN A 173 -0.60 11.87 -19.02
N ASN A 174 -0.20 12.60 -17.96
CA ASN A 174 -1.11 13.09 -16.94
C ASN A 174 -0.87 14.59 -16.70
N ASP A 175 -1.89 15.32 -16.28
CA ASP A 175 -1.85 16.77 -16.08
C ASP A 175 -2.03 17.20 -14.62
N ALA A 176 -2.42 16.29 -13.71
CA ALA A 176 -2.63 16.58 -12.29
C ALA A 176 -1.43 17.32 -11.66
N TRP A 177 -0.21 16.90 -12.02
CA TRP A 177 1.03 17.48 -11.52
C TRP A 177 1.25 18.95 -11.86
N GLN A 178 0.63 19.42 -12.95
CA GLN A 178 0.79 20.80 -13.42
C GLN A 178 0.21 21.80 -12.41
N SER A 179 -0.74 21.37 -11.58
CA SER A 179 -1.32 22.19 -10.51
C SER A 179 -0.45 22.25 -9.25
N TRP A 180 0.48 21.30 -9.09
CA TRP A 180 1.33 21.19 -7.88
C TRP A 180 2.51 22.16 -7.93
N VAL A 181 2.96 22.53 -9.13
CA VAL A 181 4.19 23.31 -9.35
C VAL A 181 3.89 24.78 -9.73
N SER A 182 4.93 25.62 -9.75
CA SER A 182 4.85 26.98 -10.30
C SER A 182 4.70 26.96 -11.82
N ALA A 183 4.24 28.08 -12.42
CA ALA A 183 4.16 28.21 -13.87
C ALA A 183 5.54 28.03 -14.53
N ASP A 184 6.57 28.68 -13.98
CA ASP A 184 7.94 28.57 -14.47
C ASP A 184 8.47 27.13 -14.37
N ALA A 185 8.20 26.41 -13.28
CA ALA A 185 8.59 25.00 -13.14
C ALA A 185 7.84 24.11 -14.13
N LYS A 186 6.53 24.33 -14.31
CA LYS A 186 5.72 23.62 -15.30
C LYS A 186 6.29 23.76 -16.71
N ASP A 187 6.58 24.99 -17.14
CA ASP A 187 7.08 25.25 -18.49
C ASP A 187 8.44 24.56 -18.71
N ARG A 188 9.33 24.61 -17.72
CA ARG A 188 10.64 23.91 -17.77
C ARG A 188 10.50 22.40 -17.82
N ILE A 189 9.55 21.81 -17.09
CA ILE A 189 9.29 20.36 -17.12
C ILE A 189 8.75 19.98 -18.51
N ILE A 190 7.78 20.72 -19.05
CA ILE A 190 7.22 20.46 -20.39
C ILE A 190 8.30 20.58 -21.47
N GLU A 191 9.13 21.62 -21.42
CA GLU A 191 10.26 21.77 -22.34
C GLU A 191 11.23 20.58 -22.26
N SER A 192 11.54 20.12 -21.04
CA SER A 192 12.45 18.99 -20.82
C SER A 192 11.87 17.66 -21.31
N LEU A 193 10.55 17.49 -21.31
CA LEU A 193 9.88 16.29 -21.82
C LEU A 193 9.81 16.24 -23.35
N ALA A 194 9.95 17.39 -24.02
CA ALA A 194 9.91 17.51 -25.48
C ALA A 194 11.28 17.37 -26.17
N ALA A 195 12.37 17.38 -25.38
CA ALA A 195 13.77 17.29 -25.84
C ALA A 195 14.24 15.84 -25.96
#